data_AF-A0A397U9J7-F1
#
_entry.id   AF-A0A397U9J7-F1
#
_cell.length_a   1.000
_cell.length_b   1.000
_cell.length_c   1.000
_cell.angle_alpha   90.00
_cell.angle_beta   90.00
_cell.angle_gamma   90.00
#
_symmetry.space_group_name_H-M   'P 1'
#
loop_
_entity.id
_entity.type
_entity.pdbx_description
1 polymer ?
#
loop_
_entity_poly.entity_id
_entity_poly.type
_entity_poly.pdbx_seq_one_letter_code
_entity_poly.pdbx_strand_id
1 'polypeptide(L)'
;MPKHEFLTPKAIANRIKAKGLQKLKWYCQMCQKQCRDENGYQCHIRSESHLRQMDLLKENPSMYMQGYSKQFHDDFIKLLSRRWGTKRVHANLVYQEYISDRHHVHMNGTIWDTLTDFVKHLGREGTCAVDETPKGWFISWIDNSPKALARQEAIQKKERAEKGEEERARKLIEEQIERAQKEAEDLGVEEVFIYFSYHYHMNINYFLF
;
A
#
# COMPACT_ATOMS: atom_id res chain seq x y z
N MET A 1 -11.83 -12.06 -42.81
CA MET A 1 -10.66 -12.94 -42.64
C MET A 1 -10.97 -13.97 -41.57
N PRO A 2 -10.60 -15.26 -41.76
CA PRO A 2 -10.87 -16.32 -40.78
C PRO A 2 -10.11 -16.06 -39.48
N LYS A 3 -10.80 -16.22 -38.34
CA LYS A 3 -10.18 -16.15 -37.00
C LYS A 3 -9.29 -17.39 -36.84
N HIS A 4 -8.01 -17.18 -36.57
CA HIS A 4 -7.06 -18.27 -36.32
C HIS A 4 -7.35 -18.89 -34.96
N GLU A 5 -7.47 -20.23 -34.89
CA GLU A 5 -7.65 -20.96 -33.64
C GLU A 5 -6.49 -20.72 -32.67
N PHE A 6 -6.79 -20.80 -31.37
CA PHE A 6 -5.91 -20.36 -30.28
C PHE A 6 -4.50 -20.96 -30.34
N LEU A 7 -4.36 -22.21 -30.78
CA LEU A 7 -3.09 -22.94 -30.80
C LEU A 7 -2.35 -22.91 -32.14
N THR A 8 -2.86 -22.19 -33.14
CA THR A 8 -2.17 -22.10 -34.44
C THR A 8 -0.82 -21.40 -34.30
N PRO A 9 0.20 -21.79 -35.10
CA PRO A 9 1.50 -21.10 -35.11
C PRO A 9 1.37 -19.60 -35.33
N LYS A 10 0.38 -19.15 -36.11
CA LYS A 10 0.08 -17.73 -36.34
C LYS A 10 -0.50 -17.05 -35.10
N ALA A 11 -1.43 -17.67 -34.37
CA ALA A 11 -1.94 -17.13 -33.12
C ALA A 11 -0.85 -17.07 -32.03
N ILE A 12 0.03 -18.06 -31.98
CA ILE A 12 1.18 -18.08 -31.07
C ILE A 12 2.19 -16.99 -31.44
N ALA A 13 2.57 -16.88 -32.72
CA ALA A 13 3.48 -15.84 -33.19
C ALA A 13 2.93 -14.43 -32.96
N ASN A 14 1.61 -14.23 -33.15
CA ASN A 14 0.96 -12.96 -32.83
C ASN A 14 0.99 -12.66 -31.33
N ARG A 15 0.75 -13.67 -30.46
CA ARG A 15 0.87 -13.50 -29.01
C ARG A 15 2.31 -13.17 -28.60
N ILE A 16 3.31 -13.85 -29.16
CA ILE A 16 4.73 -13.59 -28.87
C ILE A 16 5.12 -12.17 -29.35
N LYS A 17 4.77 -11.78 -30.57
CA LYS A 17 5.00 -10.41 -31.09
C LYS A 17 4.27 -9.35 -30.29
N ALA A 18 3.17 -9.74 -29.66
CA ALA A 18 2.44 -8.88 -28.78
C ALA A 18 3.03 -8.85 -27.36
N LYS A 19 3.78 -9.88 -26.91
CA LYS A 19 4.45 -9.89 -25.60
C LYS A 19 5.61 -8.89 -25.62
N GLY A 20 5.31 -7.66 -25.26
CA GLY A 20 6.22 -6.54 -25.11
C GLY A 20 5.41 -5.30 -24.73
N LEU A 21 5.99 -4.43 -23.90
CA LEU A 21 5.37 -3.16 -23.51
C LEU A 21 5.37 -2.23 -24.74
N GLN A 22 4.37 -2.38 -25.61
CA GLN A 22 4.15 -1.47 -26.74
C GLN A 22 3.78 -0.10 -26.18
N LYS A 23 4.16 0.98 -26.88
CA LYS A 23 3.88 2.34 -26.42
C LYS A 23 2.36 2.50 -26.23
N LEU A 24 1.97 2.90 -25.02
CA LEU A 24 0.59 3.20 -24.64
C LEU A 24 -0.08 4.26 -25.56
N LYS A 25 0.74 5.07 -26.25
CA LYS A 25 0.29 6.06 -27.25
C LYS A 25 -0.62 5.47 -28.34
N TRP A 26 -0.49 4.19 -28.67
CA TRP A 26 -1.25 3.56 -29.78
C TRP A 26 -2.37 2.63 -29.31
N TYR A 27 -2.90 2.85 -28.11
CA TYR A 27 -4.05 2.10 -27.59
C TYR A 27 -5.36 2.86 -27.81
N CYS A 28 -6.42 2.14 -28.17
CA CYS A 28 -7.78 2.69 -28.23
C CYS A 28 -8.62 2.14 -27.06
N GLN A 29 -9.03 3.03 -26.14
CA GLN A 29 -9.87 2.67 -25.00
C GLN A 29 -11.26 2.18 -25.41
N MET A 30 -11.91 2.88 -26.34
CA MET A 30 -13.25 2.52 -26.83
C MET A 30 -13.30 1.12 -27.43
N CYS A 31 -12.28 0.75 -28.21
CA CYS A 31 -12.21 -0.56 -28.85
C CYS A 31 -11.39 -1.59 -28.07
N GLN A 32 -10.88 -1.22 -26.89
CA GLN A 32 -9.94 -1.99 -26.06
C GLN A 32 -8.81 -2.64 -26.90
N LYS A 33 -8.24 -1.86 -27.82
CA LYS A 33 -7.35 -2.37 -28.86
C LYS A 33 -5.99 -1.70 -28.83
N GLN A 34 -4.95 -2.48 -28.51
CA GLN A 34 -3.57 -2.08 -28.70
C GLN A 34 -3.18 -2.17 -30.18
N CYS A 35 -2.79 -1.05 -30.77
CA CYS A 35 -2.18 -0.99 -32.10
C CYS A 35 -0.65 -1.04 -31.97
N ARG A 36 0.00 -1.62 -33.00
CA ARG A 36 1.44 -1.90 -32.99
C ARG A 36 2.29 -0.65 -33.19
N ASP A 37 1.82 0.26 -34.04
CA ASP A 37 2.51 1.46 -34.48
C ASP A 37 1.48 2.55 -34.83
N GLU A 38 1.99 3.73 -35.14
CA GLU A 38 1.19 4.90 -35.48
C GLU A 38 0.31 4.66 -36.70
N ASN A 39 0.83 4.01 -37.75
CA ASN A 39 0.05 3.72 -38.95
C ASN A 39 -1.12 2.76 -38.66
N GLY A 40 -0.87 1.71 -37.88
CA GLY A 40 -1.90 0.78 -37.43
C GLY A 40 -2.98 1.45 -36.59
N TYR A 41 -2.60 2.41 -35.74
CA TYR A 41 -3.55 3.23 -34.98
C TYR A 41 -4.37 4.13 -35.91
N GLN A 42 -3.75 4.81 -36.87
CA GLN A 42 -4.44 5.67 -37.84
C GLN A 42 -5.42 4.90 -38.72
N CYS A 43 -5.05 3.69 -39.16
CA CYS A 43 -5.97 2.80 -39.86
C CYS A 43 -7.11 2.32 -38.96
N HIS A 44 -6.85 2.10 -37.68
CA HIS A 44 -7.88 1.71 -36.72
C HIS A 44 -8.91 2.82 -36.48
N ILE A 45 -8.49 4.05 -36.20
CA ILE A 45 -9.42 5.14 -35.91
C ILE A 45 -10.25 5.56 -37.13
N ARG A 46 -9.75 5.31 -38.34
CA ARG A 46 -10.50 5.52 -39.60
C ARG A 46 -11.44 4.36 -39.96
N SER A 47 -11.38 3.23 -39.25
CA SER A 47 -12.21 2.07 -39.56
C SER A 47 -13.66 2.25 -39.13
N GLU A 48 -14.60 1.73 -39.92
CA GLU A 48 -16.04 1.81 -39.65
C GLU A 48 -16.42 1.24 -38.27
N SER A 49 -15.73 0.18 -37.84
CA SER A 49 -15.95 -0.41 -36.51
C SER A 49 -15.59 0.55 -35.37
N HIS A 50 -14.56 1.37 -35.55
CA HIS A 50 -14.19 2.37 -34.54
C HIS A 50 -15.17 3.54 -34.56
N LEU A 51 -15.54 4.02 -35.75
CA LEU A 51 -16.51 5.11 -35.91
C LEU A 51 -17.86 4.78 -35.27
N ARG A 52 -18.36 3.55 -35.47
CA ARG A 52 -19.58 3.07 -34.79
C ARG A 52 -19.49 3.12 -33.26
N GLN A 53 -18.34 2.76 -32.69
CA GLN A 53 -18.13 2.87 -31.24
C GLN A 53 -18.07 4.32 -30.77
N MET A 54 -17.53 5.22 -31.60
CA MET A 54 -17.51 6.65 -31.30
C MET A 54 -18.90 7.29 -31.38
N ASP A 55 -19.79 6.82 -32.25
CA ASP A 55 -21.16 7.30 -32.29
C ASP A 55 -21.94 6.92 -31.03
N LEU A 56 -21.76 5.69 -30.53
CA LEU A 56 -22.31 5.28 -29.23
C LEU A 56 -21.79 6.15 -28.06
N LEU A 57 -20.50 6.51 -28.09
CA LEU A 57 -19.92 7.40 -27.09
C LEU A 57 -20.54 8.80 -27.12
N LYS A 58 -20.80 9.34 -28.31
CA LYS A 58 -21.40 10.68 -28.47
C LYS A 58 -22.81 10.75 -27.88
N GLU A 59 -23.56 9.65 -27.95
CA GLU A 59 -24.90 9.58 -27.39
C GLU A 59 -24.89 9.67 -25.86
N ASN A 60 -23.92 9.03 -25.19
CA ASN A 60 -23.88 8.95 -23.72
C ASN A 60 -22.45 9.04 -23.14
N PRO A 61 -21.74 10.17 -23.28
CA PRO A 61 -20.34 10.28 -22.89
C PRO A 61 -20.10 10.08 -21.38
N SER A 62 -21.05 10.53 -20.55
CA SER A 62 -20.97 10.42 -19.10
C SER A 62 -20.99 8.96 -18.61
N MET A 63 -21.81 8.10 -19.25
CA MET A 63 -21.94 6.70 -18.88
C MET A 63 -20.62 5.95 -19.09
N TYR A 64 -19.99 6.13 -20.25
CA TYR A 64 -18.70 5.50 -20.55
C TYR A 64 -17.60 5.98 -19.61
N MET A 65 -17.52 7.30 -19.37
CA MET A 65 -16.54 7.88 -18.46
C MET A 65 -16.70 7.36 -17.03
N GLN A 66 -17.94 7.27 -16.52
CA GLN A 66 -18.23 6.70 -15.19
C GLN A 66 -17.90 5.19 -15.14
N GLY A 67 -18.23 4.44 -16.19
CA GLY A 67 -17.91 3.01 -16.29
C GLY A 67 -16.41 2.74 -16.26
N TYR A 68 -15.63 3.49 -17.06
CA TYR A 68 -14.18 3.41 -17.05
C TYR A 68 -13.58 3.85 -15.71
N SER A 69 -14.10 4.91 -15.11
CA SER A 69 -13.64 5.38 -13.79
C SER A 69 -13.87 4.35 -12.70
N LYS A 70 -15.05 3.72 -12.70
CA LYS A 70 -15.37 2.63 -11.75
C LYS A 70 -14.45 1.43 -11.95
N GLN A 71 -14.27 1.00 -13.19
CA GLN A 71 -13.39 -0.12 -13.49
C GLN A 71 -11.93 0.17 -13.09
N PHE A 72 -11.43 1.37 -13.40
CA PHE A 72 -10.10 1.81 -13.00
C PHE A 72 -9.94 1.79 -11.47
N HIS A 73 -10.89 2.36 -10.75
CA HIS A 73 -10.91 2.40 -9.30
C HIS A 73 -10.88 0.99 -8.67
N ASP A 74 -11.81 0.12 -9.09
CA ASP A 74 -11.93 -1.24 -8.55
C ASP A 74 -10.67 -2.07 -8.82
N ASP A 75 -10.12 -1.99 -10.03
CA ASP A 75 -8.93 -2.75 -10.40
C ASP A 75 -7.67 -2.22 -9.73
N PHE A 76 -7.56 -0.90 -9.53
CA PHE A 76 -6.47 -0.29 -8.77
C PHE A 76 -6.48 -0.74 -7.30
N ILE A 77 -7.65 -0.73 -6.65
CA ILE A 77 -7.78 -1.20 -5.26
C ILE A 77 -7.53 -2.70 -5.14
N LYS A 78 -8.01 -3.51 -6.10
CA LYS A 78 -7.71 -4.95 -6.13
C LYS A 78 -6.21 -5.20 -6.21
N LEU A 79 -5.48 -4.43 -7.02
CA LEU A 79 -4.02 -4.54 -7.13
C LEU A 79 -3.34 -4.12 -5.81
N LEU A 80 -3.75 -2.98 -5.26
CA LEU A 80 -3.20 -2.44 -4.01
C LEU A 80 -3.40 -3.41 -2.84
N SER A 81 -4.63 -3.89 -2.63
CA SER A 81 -4.99 -4.81 -1.56
C SER A 81 -4.28 -6.17 -1.67
N ARG A 82 -4.16 -6.73 -2.88
CA ARG A 82 -3.57 -8.07 -3.09
C ARG A 82 -2.04 -8.08 -2.97
N ARG A 83 -1.35 -7.08 -3.51
CA ARG A 83 0.12 -7.08 -3.54
C ARG A 83 0.73 -6.35 -2.35
N TRP A 84 0.18 -5.20 -1.99
CA TRP A 84 0.77 -4.30 -0.99
C TRP A 84 0.06 -4.38 0.36
N GLY A 85 -1.25 -4.66 0.35
CA GLY A 85 -2.08 -4.72 1.56
C GLY A 85 -2.12 -3.36 2.24
N THR A 86 -1.96 -3.33 3.57
CA THR A 86 -2.00 -2.11 4.39
C THR A 86 -0.66 -1.38 4.48
N LYS A 87 0.36 -1.79 3.72
CA LYS A 87 1.67 -1.14 3.75
C LYS A 87 1.62 0.22 3.05
N ARG A 88 2.38 1.17 3.60
CA ARG A 88 2.60 2.48 2.98
C ARG A 88 3.51 2.35 1.76
N VAL A 89 3.02 2.76 0.59
CA VAL A 89 3.70 2.60 -0.70
C VAL A 89 3.59 3.86 -1.54
N HIS A 90 4.57 4.10 -2.42
CA HIS A 90 4.51 5.25 -3.32
C HIS A 90 3.45 5.02 -4.41
N ALA A 91 2.54 5.97 -4.60
CA ALA A 91 1.41 5.82 -5.51
C ALA A 91 1.85 5.54 -6.96
N ASN A 92 2.98 6.12 -7.38
CA ASN A 92 3.48 5.97 -8.74
C ASN A 92 3.98 4.55 -9.01
N LEU A 93 4.51 3.85 -8.00
CA LEU A 93 4.92 2.43 -8.14
C LEU A 93 3.70 1.54 -8.38
N VAL A 94 2.62 1.77 -7.63
CA VAL A 94 1.35 1.04 -7.78
C VAL A 94 0.75 1.31 -9.16
N TYR A 95 0.78 2.57 -9.61
CA TYR A 95 0.29 2.94 -10.93
C TYR A 95 1.12 2.32 -12.06
N GLN A 96 2.46 2.31 -11.95
CA GLN A 96 3.35 1.66 -12.92
C GLN A 96 3.08 0.17 -13.06
N GLU A 97 2.75 -0.48 -11.94
CA GLU A 97 2.36 -1.87 -11.95
C GLU A 97 0.96 -2.08 -12.57
N TYR A 98 0.02 -1.19 -12.28
CA TYR A 98 -1.31 -1.22 -12.88
C TYR A 98 -1.24 -1.14 -14.42
N ILE A 99 -0.46 -0.21 -14.97
CA ILE A 99 -0.28 -0.06 -16.42
C ILE A 99 0.56 -1.17 -17.07
N SER A 100 1.11 -2.09 -16.27
CA SER A 100 1.85 -3.24 -16.79
C SER A 100 0.92 -4.30 -17.41
N ASP A 101 -0.34 -4.36 -16.96
CA ASP A 101 -1.38 -5.10 -17.68
C ASP A 101 -1.67 -4.37 -18.99
N ARG A 102 -1.93 -5.08 -20.07
CA ARG A 102 -2.31 -4.46 -21.35
C ARG A 102 -3.77 -4.03 -21.38
N HIS A 103 -4.64 -4.71 -20.66
CA HIS A 103 -6.07 -4.47 -20.71
C HIS A 103 -6.52 -3.56 -19.57
N HIS A 104 -5.59 -2.83 -18.96
CA HIS A 104 -5.92 -1.81 -17.98
C HIS A 104 -6.72 -0.68 -18.63
N VAL A 105 -7.52 0.00 -17.82
CA VAL A 105 -8.20 1.21 -18.24
C VAL A 105 -7.19 2.35 -18.19
N HIS A 106 -7.00 3.03 -19.32
CA HIS A 106 -6.13 4.19 -19.35
C HIS A 106 -6.73 5.32 -18.52
N MET A 107 -5.89 5.99 -17.73
CA MET A 107 -6.31 7.10 -16.86
C MET A 107 -7.00 8.23 -17.63
N ASN A 108 -6.55 8.54 -18.84
CA ASN A 108 -7.18 9.52 -19.74
C ASN A 108 -8.64 9.20 -20.11
N GLY A 109 -9.08 7.96 -19.91
CA GLY A 109 -10.48 7.54 -20.12
C GLY A 109 -11.36 7.69 -18.88
N THR A 110 -10.82 8.19 -17.77
CA THR A 110 -11.52 8.34 -16.49
C THR A 110 -11.83 9.81 -16.19
N ILE A 111 -12.55 10.05 -15.09
CA ILE A 111 -12.78 11.40 -14.55
C ILE A 111 -11.52 12.05 -13.94
N TRP A 112 -10.42 11.31 -13.80
CA TRP A 112 -9.20 11.79 -13.17
C TRP A 112 -8.12 12.04 -14.23
N ASP A 113 -7.76 13.31 -14.41
CA ASP A 113 -6.73 13.71 -15.39
C ASP A 113 -5.32 13.38 -14.91
N THR A 114 -5.10 13.33 -13.59
CA THR A 114 -3.79 13.05 -12.99
C THR A 114 -3.87 12.00 -11.89
N LEU A 115 -2.76 11.28 -11.69
CA LEU A 115 -2.63 10.32 -10.59
C LEU A 115 -2.83 11.00 -9.23
N THR A 116 -2.40 12.26 -9.10
CA THR A 116 -2.59 13.04 -7.88
C THR A 116 -4.06 13.29 -7.58
N ASP A 117 -4.88 13.63 -8.58
CA ASP A 117 -6.31 13.84 -8.37
C ASP A 117 -7.02 12.56 -7.97
N PHE A 118 -6.63 11.43 -8.59
CA PHE A 118 -7.12 10.11 -8.19
C PHE A 118 -6.73 9.76 -6.75
N VAL A 119 -5.47 9.97 -6.36
CA VAL A 119 -5.00 9.69 -5.01
C VAL A 119 -5.72 10.57 -3.98
N LYS A 120 -5.93 11.86 -4.27
CA LYS A 120 -6.73 12.75 -3.42
C LYS A 120 -8.18 12.26 -3.30
N HIS A 121 -8.76 11.74 -4.38
CA HIS A 121 -10.10 11.16 -4.36
C HIS A 121 -10.18 9.94 -3.43
N LEU A 122 -9.22 9.02 -3.51
CA LEU A 122 -9.14 7.85 -2.62
C LEU A 122 -9.04 8.24 -1.14
N GLY A 123 -8.32 9.32 -0.84
CA GLY A 123 -8.24 9.88 0.52
C GLY A 123 -9.56 10.47 1.01
N ARG A 124 -10.33 11.13 0.13
CA ARG A 124 -11.65 11.70 0.45
C ARG A 124 -12.71 10.63 0.67
N GLU A 125 -12.65 9.55 -0.11
CA GLU A 125 -13.56 8.41 0.03
C GLU A 125 -13.26 7.59 1.30
N GLY A 126 -12.03 7.67 1.82
CA GLY A 126 -11.60 6.90 2.98
C GLY A 126 -11.21 5.46 2.65
N THR A 127 -11.03 5.14 1.37
CA THR A 127 -10.60 3.80 0.92
C THR A 127 -9.09 3.59 1.14
N CYS A 128 -8.30 4.66 1.05
CA CYS A 128 -6.87 4.65 1.31
C CYS A 128 -6.48 5.80 2.23
N ALA A 129 -5.52 5.57 3.13
CA ALA A 129 -4.82 6.66 3.80
C ALA A 129 -3.77 7.22 2.84
N VAL A 130 -3.71 8.54 2.76
CA VAL A 130 -2.91 9.26 1.76
C VAL A 130 -2.01 10.26 2.48
N ASP A 131 -0.72 10.20 2.19
CA ASP A 131 0.27 11.14 2.71
C ASP A 131 0.99 11.86 1.58
N GLU A 132 1.07 13.18 1.67
CA GLU A 132 1.92 13.99 0.79
C GLU A 132 3.31 14.14 1.41
N THR A 133 4.35 13.84 0.63
CA THR A 133 5.75 14.06 1.04
C THR A 133 6.49 14.80 -0.08
N PRO A 134 7.66 15.40 0.20
CA PRO A 134 8.49 16.02 -0.85
C PRO A 134 8.90 15.06 -1.97
N LYS A 135 8.88 13.74 -1.71
CA LYS A 135 9.19 12.68 -2.69
C LYS A 135 7.96 12.24 -3.50
N GLY A 136 6.80 12.85 -3.27
CA GLY A 136 5.53 12.55 -3.93
C GLY A 136 4.50 11.92 -3.00
N TRP A 137 3.47 11.33 -3.61
CA TRP A 137 2.29 10.80 -2.94
C TRP A 137 2.49 9.36 -2.47
N PHE A 138 2.20 9.11 -1.19
CA PHE A 138 2.16 7.78 -0.60
C PHE A 138 0.71 7.39 -0.29
N ILE A 139 0.40 6.12 -0.51
CA ILE A 139 -0.90 5.52 -0.23
C ILE A 139 -0.75 4.26 0.60
N SER A 140 -1.71 4.00 1.47
CA SER A 140 -1.88 2.73 2.16
C SER A 140 -3.35 2.35 2.13
N TRP A 141 -3.65 1.12 1.69
CA TRP A 141 -5.03 0.65 1.66
C TRP A 141 -5.56 0.47 3.08
N ILE A 142 -6.81 0.91 3.29
CA ILE A 142 -7.51 0.71 4.55
C ILE A 142 -8.40 -0.54 4.38
N ASP A 143 -8.06 -1.62 5.07
CA ASP A 143 -8.81 -2.86 5.01
C ASP A 143 -10.07 -2.76 5.88
N ASN A 144 -11.19 -2.41 5.23
CA ASN A 144 -12.49 -2.27 5.87
C ASN A 144 -13.24 -3.61 5.99
N SER A 145 -12.59 -4.75 5.73
CA SER A 145 -13.25 -6.05 5.83
C SER A 145 -13.59 -6.38 7.30
N PRO A 146 -14.73 -7.03 7.58
CA PRO A 146 -15.13 -7.39 8.94
C PRO A 146 -14.09 -8.28 9.65
N LYS A 147 -13.30 -9.06 8.89
CA LYS A 147 -12.20 -9.86 9.41
C LYS A 147 -11.00 -9.00 9.82
N ALA A 148 -10.70 -7.93 9.08
CA ALA A 148 -9.64 -6.99 9.42
C ALA A 148 -10.03 -6.11 10.61
N LEU A 149 -11.28 -5.64 10.67
CA LEU A 149 -11.84 -4.94 11.83
C LEU A 149 -11.77 -5.81 13.10
N ALA A 150 -12.22 -7.06 13.03
CA ALA A 150 -12.12 -7.99 14.17
C ALA A 150 -10.67 -8.24 14.61
N ARG A 151 -9.72 -8.29 13.65
CA ARG A 151 -8.30 -8.43 13.97
C ARG A 151 -7.73 -7.16 14.61
N GLN A 152 -8.11 -5.98 14.12
CA GLN A 152 -7.70 -4.69 14.70
C GLN A 152 -8.27 -4.52 16.10
N GLU A 153 -9.55 -4.84 16.32
CA GLU A 153 -10.17 -4.84 17.64
C GLU A 153 -9.48 -5.83 18.60
N ALA A 154 -9.13 -7.03 18.12
CA ALA A 154 -8.41 -8.00 18.93
C ALA A 154 -6.99 -7.52 19.32
N ILE A 155 -6.28 -6.86 18.40
CA ILE A 155 -4.96 -6.27 18.67
C ILE A 155 -5.10 -5.10 19.65
N GLN A 156 -6.02 -4.16 19.42
CA GLN A 156 -6.25 -3.04 20.33
C GLN A 156 -6.70 -3.49 21.71
N LYS A 157 -7.52 -4.56 21.80
CA LYS A 157 -7.93 -5.15 23.08
C LYS A 157 -6.74 -5.78 23.81
N LYS A 158 -5.84 -6.45 23.09
CA LYS A 158 -4.60 -6.97 23.67
C LYS A 158 -3.66 -5.86 24.12
N GLU A 159 -3.41 -4.85 23.31
CA GLU A 159 -2.57 -3.70 23.70
C GLU A 159 -3.15 -2.93 24.89
N ARG A 160 -4.48 -2.77 24.95
CA ARG A 160 -5.14 -2.15 26.11
C ARG A 160 -5.03 -3.03 27.36
N ALA A 161 -5.11 -4.35 27.21
CA ALA A 161 -4.91 -5.29 28.32
C ALA A 161 -3.46 -5.29 28.81
N GLU A 162 -2.48 -5.36 27.89
CA GLU A 162 -1.05 -5.29 28.20
C GLU A 162 -0.69 -3.96 28.88
N LYS A 163 -1.14 -2.81 28.37
CA LYS A 163 -0.93 -1.51 29.04
C LYS A 163 -1.51 -1.51 30.46
N GLY A 164 -2.68 -2.08 30.65
CA GLY A 164 -3.30 -2.20 31.98
C GLY A 164 -2.53 -3.14 32.92
N GLU A 165 -1.96 -4.23 32.40
CA GLU A 165 -1.10 -5.14 33.18
C GLU A 165 0.24 -4.51 33.51
N GLU A 166 0.86 -3.81 32.56
CA GLU A 166 2.13 -3.09 32.73
C GLU A 166 2.00 -1.98 33.79
N GLU A 167 0.89 -1.24 33.78
CA GLU A 167 0.61 -0.21 34.78
C GLU A 167 0.39 -0.81 36.19
N ARG A 168 -0.26 -1.97 36.30
CA ARG A 168 -0.39 -2.69 37.59
C ARG A 168 0.93 -3.26 38.06
N ALA A 169 1.73 -3.84 37.17
CA ALA A 169 3.04 -4.38 37.49
C ALA A 169 3.99 -3.27 37.97
N ARG A 170 3.94 -2.09 37.34
CA ARG A 170 4.74 -0.92 37.74
C ARG A 170 4.41 -0.47 39.16
N LYS A 171 3.12 -0.40 39.52
CA LYS A 171 2.69 -0.06 40.89
C LYS A 171 3.17 -1.09 41.93
N LEU A 172 3.08 -2.38 41.64
CA LEU A 172 3.55 -3.44 42.54
C LEU A 172 5.07 -3.38 42.77
N ILE A 173 5.85 -3.08 41.72
CA ILE A 173 7.30 -2.89 41.83
C ILE A 173 7.61 -1.66 42.69
N GLU A 174 6.88 -0.56 42.49
CA GLU A 174 7.05 0.68 43.25
C GLU A 174 6.74 0.48 44.74
N GLU A 175 5.66 -0.24 45.07
CA GLU A 175 5.32 -0.63 46.44
C GLU A 175 6.38 -1.54 47.10
N GLN A 176 6.98 -2.46 46.35
CA GLN A 176 8.06 -3.31 46.86
C GLN A 176 9.35 -2.52 47.10
N ILE A 177 9.68 -1.57 46.22
CA ILE A 177 10.82 -0.67 46.40
C ILE A 177 10.60 0.22 47.62
N GLU A 178 9.41 0.79 47.80
CA GLU A 178 9.11 1.64 48.95
C GLU A 178 9.15 0.85 50.27
N ARG A 179 8.64 -0.39 50.27
CA ARG A 179 8.74 -1.27 51.44
C ARG A 179 10.18 -1.66 51.76
N ALA A 180 10.97 -2.00 50.74
CA ALA A 180 12.39 -2.32 50.92
C ALA A 180 13.21 -1.10 51.37
N GLN A 181 12.87 0.11 50.91
CA GLN A 181 13.48 1.36 51.37
C GLN A 181 13.15 1.62 52.84
N LYS A 182 11.88 1.51 53.25
CA LYS A 182 11.46 1.68 54.66
C LYS A 182 12.08 0.63 55.58
N GLU A 183 12.13 -0.63 55.15
CA GLU A 183 12.81 -1.69 55.92
C GLU A 183 14.32 -1.43 56.04
N ALA A 184 14.98 -0.91 55.00
CA ALA A 184 16.40 -0.53 55.06
C ALA A 184 16.65 0.69 55.98
N GLU A 185 15.72 1.65 56.00
CA GLU A 185 15.72 2.82 56.89
C GLU A 185 15.51 2.39 58.36
N ASP A 186 14.54 1.50 58.62
CA ASP A 186 14.23 0.95 59.94
C ASP A 186 15.33 -0.01 60.47
N LEU A 187 16.01 -0.74 59.57
CA LEU A 187 17.18 -1.56 59.91
C LEU A 187 18.47 -0.73 60.07
N GLY A 188 18.42 0.60 59.88
CA GLY A 188 19.57 1.48 60.06
C GLY A 188 20.73 1.18 59.12
N VAL A 189 20.45 0.65 57.92
CA VAL A 189 21.49 0.28 56.94
C VAL A 189 21.82 1.49 56.05
N GLU A 190 22.08 2.66 56.63
CA GLU A 190 22.58 3.82 55.87
C GLU A 190 24.11 3.86 55.73
N GLU A 191 24.88 2.98 56.42
CA GLU A 191 26.35 3.08 56.40
C GLU A 191 27.16 1.82 56.04
N VAL A 192 26.56 0.74 55.52
CA VAL A 192 27.36 -0.47 55.19
C VAL A 192 27.88 -0.49 53.74
N PHE A 193 27.23 0.21 52.80
CA PHE A 193 27.67 0.23 51.39
C PHE A 193 28.93 1.08 51.15
N ILE A 194 29.20 2.09 51.99
CA ILE A 194 30.41 2.92 51.88
C ILE A 194 31.63 2.22 52.50
N TYR A 195 31.46 1.47 53.60
CA TYR A 195 32.57 0.76 54.25
C TYR A 195 33.12 -0.42 53.43
N PHE A 196 32.28 -1.15 52.70
CA PHE A 196 32.75 -2.26 51.86
C PHE A 196 33.51 -1.78 50.60
N SER A 197 33.18 -0.61 50.07
CA SER A 197 33.92 0.01 48.95
C SER A 197 35.31 0.51 49.39
N TYR A 198 35.42 1.12 50.58
CA TYR A 198 36.71 1.58 51.12
C TYR A 198 37.62 0.43 51.58
N HIS A 199 37.07 -0.69 52.06
CA HIS A 199 37.89 -1.83 52.51
C HIS A 199 38.42 -2.70 51.36
N TYR A 200 37.72 -2.77 50.21
CA TYR A 200 38.22 -3.45 49.01
C TYR A 200 39.30 -2.66 48.26
N HIS A 201 39.30 -1.33 48.36
CA HIS A 201 40.32 -0.49 47.71
C HIS A 201 41.65 -0.41 48.47
N MET A 202 41.70 -0.73 49.76
CA MET A 202 42.95 -0.77 50.54
C MET A 202 43.69 -2.12 50.49
N ASN A 203 43.05 -3.22 50.07
CA ASN A 203 43.69 -4.54 49.99
C ASN A 203 44.23 -4.92 48.60
N ILE A 204 44.11 -4.05 47.59
CA ILE A 204 44.70 -4.28 46.25
C ILE A 204 46.12 -3.68 46.11
N ASN A 205 46.61 -2.92 47.11
CA ASN A 205 47.96 -2.32 47.07
C ASN A 205 49.05 -3.10 47.84
N TYR A 206 48.78 -4.31 48.35
CA TYR A 206 49.79 -5.16 49.00
C TYR A 206 50.09 -6.47 48.25
N PHE A 207 49.76 -6.55 46.96
CA PHE A 207 50.17 -7.66 46.08
C PHE A 207 50.82 -7.14 44.80
N LEU A 208 51.74 -6.18 44.94
CA LEU A 208 52.74 -5.85 43.93
C LEU A 208 54.08 -5.65 44.64
N PHE A 209 54.71 -6.77 44.97
CA PHE A 209 56.16 -6.94 45.05
C PHE A 209 56.51 -8.32 44.54
#